data_AF-A0A6J3RWV5-F1
#
_entry.id   AF-A0A6J3RWV5-F1
#
_cell.length_a   1.000
_cell.length_b   1.000
_cell.length_c   1.000
_cell.angle_alpha   90.00
_cell.angle_beta   90.00
_cell.angle_gamma   90.00
#
_symmetry.space_group_name_H-M   'P 1'
#
loop_
_entity.id
_entity.type
_entity.pdbx_description
1 polymer ?
#
loop_
_entity_poly.entity_id
_entity_poly.type
_entity_poly.pdbx_seq_one_letter_code
_entity_poly.pdbx_strand_id
1 'polypeptide(L)'
;MAEPVREELSALGAIFCGPGEWEVLSRSETDGTVFRILTRAEGFMDADIPLRLVFHLPVNYPSCLPGIVVNSEHLTRAECEIVKEKLLEQAETLLSEPMVHELVLWIQQNLRHILRRPEAGGGSEKCTSAASTTVDDGLWMTLLHLDHMRAKTKYVKSVEKWASDLRLTGRLMFMGVPDSSENLQSRCGLKWKEMQREND
;
A
#
# COMPACT_ATOMS: atom_id res chain seq x y z
N MET A 1 -2.11 17.66 -21.75
CA MET A 1 -2.05 17.09 -20.39
C MET A 1 -1.37 18.07 -19.46
N ALA A 2 -1.88 18.21 -18.23
CA ALA A 2 -1.27 19.07 -17.22
C ALA A 2 0.10 18.51 -16.76
N GLU A 3 1.01 19.40 -16.36
CA GLU A 3 2.35 19.04 -15.89
C GLU A 3 2.38 18.00 -14.74
N PRO A 4 1.54 18.10 -13.68
CA PRO A 4 1.56 17.11 -12.59
C PRO A 4 1.22 15.68 -13.06
N VAL A 5 0.38 15.54 -14.09
CA VAL A 5 0.02 14.23 -14.66
C VAL A 5 1.20 13.63 -15.44
N ARG A 6 2.00 14.47 -16.09
CA ARG A 6 3.20 14.02 -16.82
C ARG A 6 4.28 13.55 -15.84
N GLU A 7 4.46 14.27 -14.74
CA GLU A 7 5.37 13.88 -13.66
C GLU A 7 4.93 12.57 -13.01
N GLU A 8 3.63 12.41 -12.70
CA GLU A 8 3.07 11.18 -12.15
C GLU A 8 3.34 9.98 -13.07
N LEU A 9 3.02 10.10 -14.37
CA LEU A 9 3.29 9.03 -15.34
C LEU A 9 4.78 8.67 -15.45
N SER A 10 5.66 9.67 -15.34
CA SER A 10 7.10 9.43 -15.32
C SER A 10 7.56 8.72 -14.05
N ALA A 11 7.01 9.11 -12.90
CA ALA A 11 7.30 8.49 -11.62
C ALA A 11 6.81 7.04 -11.59
N LEU A 12 5.58 6.77 -12.04
CA LEU A 12 5.02 5.42 -12.14
C LEU A 12 5.89 4.50 -13.01
N GLY A 13 6.36 4.98 -14.17
CA GLY A 13 7.25 4.21 -15.03
C GLY A 13 8.62 3.91 -14.39
N ALA A 14 9.09 4.77 -13.47
CA ALA A 14 10.31 4.53 -12.70
C ALA A 14 10.11 3.57 -11.52
N ILE A 15 8.94 3.62 -10.87
CA ILE A 15 8.56 2.75 -9.76
C ILE A 15 8.33 1.33 -10.26
N PHE A 16 7.54 1.16 -11.32
CA PHE A 16 7.19 -0.11 -11.93
C PHE A 16 8.12 -0.45 -13.11
N CYS A 17 9.41 -0.58 -12.80
CA CYS A 17 10.47 -0.76 -13.79
C CYS A 17 10.73 -2.24 -14.17
N GLY A 18 10.02 -3.19 -13.55
CA GLY A 18 10.15 -4.61 -13.87
C GLY A 18 9.58 -4.98 -15.25
N PRO A 19 9.98 -6.13 -15.81
CA PRO A 19 9.56 -6.55 -17.14
C PRO A 19 8.03 -6.74 -17.21
N GLY A 20 7.38 -5.89 -18.00
CA GLY A 20 5.93 -5.93 -18.21
C GLY A 20 5.08 -5.28 -17.11
N GLU A 21 5.71 -4.78 -16.04
CA GLU A 21 5.03 -4.12 -14.91
C GLU A 21 4.34 -2.82 -15.32
N TRP A 22 4.94 -2.08 -16.25
CA TRP A 22 4.42 -0.83 -16.77
C TRP A 22 4.30 -0.88 -18.29
N GLU A 23 3.12 -0.54 -18.82
CA GLU A 23 2.91 -0.39 -20.26
C GLU A 23 1.93 0.73 -20.56
N VAL A 24 2.32 1.70 -21.40
CA VAL A 24 1.39 2.71 -21.92
C VAL A 24 0.71 2.15 -23.15
N LEU A 25 -0.61 1.99 -23.10
CA LEU A 25 -1.40 1.38 -24.16
C LEU A 25 -1.78 2.39 -25.24
N SER A 26 -2.16 3.60 -24.83
CA SER A 26 -2.48 4.69 -25.76
C SER A 26 -2.27 6.06 -25.12
N ARG A 27 -1.96 7.04 -25.97
CA ARG A 27 -1.91 8.46 -25.61
C ARG A 27 -2.66 9.25 -26.68
N SER A 28 -3.67 9.99 -26.25
CA SER A 28 -4.46 10.87 -27.08
C SER A 28 -4.54 12.26 -26.44
N GLU A 29 -4.49 13.30 -27.25
CA GLU A 29 -4.69 14.67 -26.77
C GLU A 29 -6.14 14.95 -26.37
N THR A 30 -7.09 14.25 -26.99
CA THR A 30 -8.53 14.44 -26.76
C THR A 30 -9.07 13.50 -25.69
N ASP A 31 -8.63 12.24 -25.71
CA ASP A 31 -9.18 11.19 -24.86
C ASP A 31 -8.30 10.94 -23.64
N GLY A 32 -7.09 11.51 -23.59
CA GLY A 32 -6.15 11.35 -22.50
C GLY A 32 -5.25 10.11 -22.65
N THR A 33 -4.78 9.56 -21.53
CA THR A 33 -3.78 8.49 -21.53
C THR A 33 -4.34 7.21 -20.94
N VAL A 34 -4.13 6.07 -21.61
CA VAL A 34 -4.43 4.74 -21.09
C VAL A 34 -3.13 3.98 -20.87
N PHE A 35 -2.96 3.42 -19.68
CA PHE A 35 -1.82 2.59 -19.35
C PHE A 35 -2.22 1.43 -18.44
N ARG A 36 -1.32 0.46 -18.34
CA ARG A 36 -1.47 -0.75 -17.55
C ARG A 36 -0.34 -0.85 -16.54
N ILE A 37 -0.71 -1.23 -15.32
CA ILE A 37 0.20 -1.63 -14.25
C ILE A 37 -0.06 -3.10 -13.92
N LEU A 38 0.98 -3.93 -13.93
CA LEU A 38 0.97 -5.24 -13.30
C LEU A 38 1.61 -5.10 -11.92
N THR A 39 0.85 -5.46 -10.88
CA THR A 39 1.29 -5.39 -9.49
C THR A 39 0.95 -6.67 -8.76
N ARG A 40 1.52 -6.85 -7.57
CA ARG A 40 1.22 -7.96 -6.65
C ARG A 40 0.57 -7.39 -5.40
N ALA A 41 -0.46 -8.04 -4.89
CA ALA A 41 -1.18 -7.61 -3.69
C ALA A 41 -1.23 -8.73 -2.64
N GLU A 42 -1.26 -8.36 -1.36
CA GLU A 42 -1.33 -9.30 -0.25
C GLU A 42 -2.66 -10.08 -0.31
N GLY A 43 -2.57 -11.38 -0.62
CA GLY A 43 -3.70 -12.30 -0.70
C GLY A 43 -4.08 -12.94 0.64
N PHE A 44 -5.01 -13.90 0.58
CA PHE A 44 -5.57 -14.58 1.76
C PHE A 44 -4.60 -15.54 2.49
N MET A 45 -3.51 -15.98 1.85
CA MET A 45 -2.61 -17.03 2.36
C MET A 45 -1.14 -16.59 2.40
N ASP A 46 -0.87 -15.30 2.61
CA ASP A 46 0.47 -14.68 2.50
C ASP A 46 1.13 -14.91 1.11
N ALA A 47 0.32 -15.34 0.14
CA ALA A 47 0.71 -15.48 -1.24
C ALA A 47 0.26 -14.23 -2.00
N ASP A 48 1.22 -13.59 -2.65
CA ASP A 48 0.98 -12.44 -3.52
C ASP A 48 0.08 -12.79 -4.70
N ILE A 49 -1.04 -12.08 -4.81
CA ILE A 49 -1.98 -12.19 -5.93
C ILE A 49 -1.58 -11.19 -7.02
N PRO A 50 -1.33 -11.65 -8.27
CA PRO A 50 -1.07 -10.74 -9.38
C PRO A 50 -2.35 -10.00 -9.78
N LEU A 51 -2.27 -8.68 -9.84
CA LEU A 51 -3.32 -7.77 -10.29
C LEU A 51 -2.87 -7.05 -11.55
N ARG A 52 -3.77 -7.01 -12.53
CA ARG A 52 -3.65 -6.19 -13.74
C ARG A 52 -4.62 -5.02 -13.60
N LEU A 53 -4.05 -3.83 -13.43
CA LEU A 53 -4.78 -2.57 -13.31
C LEU A 53 -4.61 -1.80 -14.61
N VAL A 54 -5.70 -1.42 -15.25
CA VAL A 54 -5.70 -0.52 -16.41
C VAL A 54 -6.34 0.78 -15.98
N PHE A 55 -5.57 1.86 -16.15
CA PHE A 55 -6.02 3.21 -15.85
C PHE A 55 -6.21 4.00 -17.13
N HIS A 56 -7.31 4.73 -17.18
CA HIS A 56 -7.60 5.74 -18.17
C HIS A 56 -7.63 7.10 -17.48
N LEU A 57 -6.69 7.96 -17.81
CA LEU A 57 -6.62 9.33 -17.31
C LEU A 57 -7.23 10.25 -18.37
N PRO A 58 -8.47 10.72 -18.19
CA PRO A 58 -9.07 11.69 -19.09
C PRO A 58 -8.33 13.03 -19.02
N VAL A 59 -8.55 13.91 -20.00
CA VAL A 59 -7.87 15.22 -20.08
C VAL A 59 -8.11 16.14 -18.88
N ASN A 60 -9.21 15.93 -18.15
CA ASN A 60 -9.59 16.69 -16.96
C ASN A 60 -9.03 16.13 -15.65
N TYR A 61 -8.33 14.98 -15.68
CA TYR A 61 -7.65 14.43 -14.52
C TYR A 61 -6.53 15.40 -14.03
N PRO A 62 -6.34 15.60 -12.72
CA PRO A 62 -6.95 14.90 -11.57
C PRO A 62 -8.25 15.51 -11.03
N SER A 63 -8.84 16.51 -11.71
CA SER A 63 -10.11 17.12 -11.30
C SER A 63 -11.32 16.20 -11.50
N CYS A 64 -11.15 15.07 -12.16
CA CYS A 64 -12.13 14.00 -12.26
C CYS A 64 -11.47 12.63 -12.01
N LEU A 65 -12.29 11.63 -11.73
CA LEU A 65 -11.82 10.29 -11.43
C LEU A 65 -11.18 9.62 -12.66
N PRO A 66 -10.13 8.81 -12.46
CA PRO A 66 -9.60 7.96 -13.51
C PRO A 66 -10.58 6.83 -13.82
N GLY A 67 -10.61 6.37 -15.08
CA GLY A 67 -11.24 5.11 -15.43
C GLY A 67 -10.37 3.95 -14.94
N ILE A 68 -10.93 3.02 -14.17
CA ILE A 68 -10.20 1.90 -13.59
C ILE A 68 -10.82 0.59 -14.08
N VAL A 69 -9.97 -0.32 -14.58
CA VAL A 69 -10.32 -1.71 -14.87
C VAL A 69 -9.38 -2.62 -14.10
N VAL A 70 -9.96 -3.59 -13.40
CA VAL A 70 -9.23 -4.54 -12.56
C VAL A 70 -9.42 -5.94 -13.14
N ASN A 71 -8.31 -6.65 -13.34
CA ASN A 71 -8.32 -8.04 -13.78
C ASN A 71 -7.29 -8.84 -12.96
N SER A 72 -7.64 -10.07 -12.62
CA SER A 72 -6.69 -11.03 -12.04
C SER A 72 -7.08 -12.43 -12.49
N GLU A 73 -6.09 -13.31 -12.63
CA GLU A 73 -6.30 -14.73 -12.90
C GLU A 73 -6.80 -15.48 -11.65
N HIS A 74 -6.59 -14.92 -10.46
CA HIS A 74 -6.93 -15.52 -9.17
C HIS A 74 -8.21 -14.96 -8.55
N LEU A 75 -8.80 -13.93 -9.16
CA LEU A 75 -10.05 -13.33 -8.70
C LEU A 75 -11.17 -13.64 -9.69
N THR A 76 -12.36 -13.88 -9.15
CA THR A 76 -13.57 -13.96 -9.95
C THR A 76 -13.92 -12.59 -10.53
N ARG A 77 -14.74 -12.58 -11.58
CA ARG A 77 -15.22 -11.33 -12.19
C ARG A 77 -15.98 -10.46 -11.19
N ALA A 78 -16.75 -11.06 -10.29
CA ALA A 78 -17.48 -10.34 -9.25
C ALA A 78 -16.53 -9.66 -8.25
N GLU A 79 -15.48 -10.36 -7.81
CA GLU A 79 -14.46 -9.80 -6.93
C GLU A 79 -13.69 -8.66 -7.59
N CYS A 80 -13.40 -8.76 -8.89
CA CYS A 80 -12.77 -7.68 -9.64
C CYS A 80 -13.65 -6.42 -9.67
N GLU A 81 -14.96 -6.55 -9.84
CA GLU A 81 -15.87 -5.39 -9.77
C GLU A 81 -15.93 -4.79 -8.36
N ILE A 82 -15.97 -5.61 -7.30
CA ILE A 82 -15.94 -5.12 -5.91
C ILE A 82 -14.64 -4.33 -5.65
N VAL A 83 -13.50 -4.86 -6.09
CA VAL A 83 -12.20 -4.18 -5.95
C VAL A 83 -12.18 -2.86 -6.72
N LYS A 84 -12.72 -2.85 -7.94
CA LYS A 84 -12.83 -1.63 -8.74
C LYS A 84 -13.72 -0.58 -8.07
N GLU A 85 -14.88 -0.97 -7.54
CA GLU A 85 -15.77 -0.07 -6.80
C GLU A 85 -15.04 0.54 -5.60
N LYS A 86 -14.32 -0.27 -4.81
CA LYS A 86 -13.53 0.23 -3.69
C LYS A 86 -12.39 1.15 -4.09
N LEU A 87 -11.71 0.88 -5.20
CA LEU A 87 -10.70 1.78 -5.75
C LEU A 87 -11.29 3.13 -6.16
N LEU A 88 -12.50 3.14 -6.74
CA LEU A 88 -13.19 4.38 -7.10
C LEU A 88 -13.62 5.17 -5.86
N GLU A 89 -14.14 4.50 -4.83
CA GLU A 89 -14.43 5.16 -3.55
C GLU A 89 -13.18 5.82 -2.94
N GLN A 90 -12.02 5.16 -3.00
CA GLN A 90 -10.76 5.77 -2.54
C GLN A 90 -10.32 6.94 -3.42
N ALA A 91 -10.50 6.83 -4.74
CA ALA A 91 -10.14 7.88 -5.68
C ALA A 91 -10.93 9.18 -5.41
N GLU A 92 -12.18 9.09 -4.96
CA GLU A 92 -12.97 10.25 -4.54
C GLU A 92 -12.34 11.02 -3.38
N THR A 93 -11.66 10.33 -2.45
CA THR A 93 -10.99 10.98 -1.31
C THR A 93 -9.72 11.74 -1.70
N LEU A 94 -9.14 11.44 -2.87
CA LEU A 94 -7.88 11.98 -3.36
C LEU A 94 -8.06 12.96 -4.53
N LEU A 95 -9.30 13.40 -4.78
CA LEU A 95 -9.63 14.30 -5.89
C LEU A 95 -8.78 15.58 -5.90
N SER A 96 -8.45 16.04 -7.11
CA SER A 96 -7.60 17.21 -7.40
C SER A 96 -6.10 16.99 -7.25
N GLU A 97 -5.65 15.81 -6.81
CA GLU A 97 -4.24 15.42 -6.77
C GLU A 97 -3.97 14.17 -7.62
N PRO A 98 -2.76 14.01 -8.19
CA PRO A 98 -2.34 12.76 -8.81
C PRO A 98 -2.38 11.63 -7.77
N MET A 99 -3.18 10.61 -8.04
CA MET A 99 -3.63 9.60 -7.07
C MET A 99 -3.33 8.16 -7.49
N VAL A 100 -2.83 7.92 -8.70
CA VAL A 100 -2.70 6.56 -9.25
C VAL A 100 -1.76 5.72 -8.39
N HIS A 101 -0.62 6.28 -8.00
CA HIS A 101 0.35 5.56 -7.17
C HIS A 101 -0.25 5.17 -5.81
N GLU A 102 -0.96 6.10 -5.16
CA GLU A 102 -1.61 5.86 -3.87
C GLU A 102 -2.70 4.78 -3.99
N LEU A 103 -3.50 4.81 -5.06
CA LEU A 103 -4.49 3.77 -5.33
C LEU A 103 -3.85 2.39 -5.50
N VAL A 104 -2.71 2.31 -6.19
CA VAL A 104 -1.98 1.05 -6.37
C VAL A 104 -1.46 0.55 -5.02
N LEU A 105 -0.80 1.38 -4.21
CA LEU A 105 -0.34 0.99 -2.88
C LEU A 105 -1.50 0.56 -1.97
N TRP A 106 -2.61 1.30 -2.03
CA TRP A 106 -3.79 1.01 -1.23
C TRP A 106 -4.33 -0.38 -1.53
N ILE A 107 -4.49 -0.75 -2.81
CA ILE A 107 -5.01 -2.08 -3.13
C ILE A 107 -4.01 -3.20 -2.83
N GLN A 108 -2.70 -2.94 -2.95
CA GLN A 108 -1.68 -3.91 -2.55
C GLN A 108 -1.84 -4.34 -1.08
N GLN A 109 -2.23 -3.41 -0.21
CA GLN A 109 -2.39 -3.63 1.24
C GLN A 109 -3.80 -4.06 1.63
N ASN A 110 -4.82 -3.63 0.88
CA ASN A 110 -6.22 -3.80 1.27
C ASN A 110 -6.95 -4.93 0.55
N LEU A 111 -6.34 -5.58 -0.43
CA LEU A 111 -6.99 -6.64 -1.21
C LEU A 111 -7.61 -7.73 -0.32
N ARG A 112 -6.85 -8.27 0.64
CA ARG A 112 -7.34 -9.28 1.60
C ARG A 112 -8.56 -8.82 2.41
N HIS A 113 -8.65 -7.52 2.71
CA HIS A 113 -9.74 -6.96 3.52
C HIS A 113 -11.01 -6.79 2.69
N ILE A 114 -10.86 -6.36 1.42
CA ILE A 114 -11.97 -6.20 0.48
C ILE A 114 -12.61 -7.55 0.15
N LEU A 115 -11.77 -8.58 -0.04
CA LEU A 115 -12.24 -9.91 -0.43
C LEU A 115 -12.73 -10.76 0.75
N ARG A 116 -12.45 -10.35 2.00
CA ARG A 116 -12.95 -11.03 3.19
C ARG A 116 -14.47 -10.88 3.24
N ARG A 117 -15.17 -11.88 2.72
CA ARG A 117 -16.64 -11.96 2.69
C ARG A 117 -17.18 -11.78 4.12
N PRO A 118 -18.24 -10.97 4.33
CA PRO A 118 -19.00 -11.05 5.57
C PRO A 118 -19.63 -12.44 5.59
N GLU A 119 -19.25 -13.27 6.56
CA GLU A 119 -19.84 -14.59 6.79
C GLU A 119 -21.38 -14.45 6.88
N ALA A 120 -22.08 -14.80 5.81
CA ALA A 120 -23.53 -14.83 5.77
C ALA A 120 -23.98 -16.31 5.71
N GLY A 121 -24.35 -16.86 6.88
CA GLY A 121 -25.00 -18.18 6.93
C GLY A 121 -25.17 -18.82 8.31
N GLY A 122 -26.12 -18.31 9.13
CA GLY A 122 -26.96 -19.16 9.98
C GLY A 122 -26.70 -19.17 11.49
N GLY A 123 -27.56 -18.49 12.27
CA GLY A 123 -27.63 -18.67 13.73
C GLY A 123 -28.32 -17.51 14.43
N SER A 124 -29.57 -17.73 14.81
CA SER A 124 -30.47 -16.79 15.49
C SER A 124 -29.92 -16.23 16.82
N GLU A 125 -30.45 -15.06 17.21
CA GLU A 125 -30.49 -14.49 18.56
C GLU A 125 -29.26 -13.70 19.07
N LYS A 126 -29.23 -12.38 18.81
CA LYS A 126 -29.86 -11.38 19.69
C LYS A 126 -29.29 -9.99 19.36
N CYS A 127 -30.16 -9.13 18.82
CA CYS A 127 -29.96 -7.69 18.85
C CYS A 127 -29.91 -7.21 20.31
N THR A 128 -28.77 -6.71 20.74
CA THR A 128 -28.69 -5.64 21.75
C THR A 128 -27.66 -4.62 21.26
N SER A 129 -28.09 -3.77 20.35
CA SER A 129 -27.47 -2.47 20.11
C SER A 129 -28.11 -1.45 21.06
N ALA A 130 -27.39 -1.07 22.11
CA ALA A 130 -27.48 0.28 22.69
C ALA A 130 -26.38 0.52 23.75
N ALA A 131 -25.44 1.38 23.35
CA ALA A 131 -24.76 2.42 24.15
C ALA A 131 -23.84 2.00 25.31
N SER A 132 -22.52 2.12 25.11
CA SER A 132 -21.78 3.35 25.47
C SER A 132 -20.26 3.25 25.19
N THR A 133 -19.76 4.24 24.45
CA THR A 133 -18.47 4.93 24.63
C THR A 133 -17.16 4.12 24.63
N THR A 134 -16.44 4.13 23.52
CA THR A 134 -15.16 4.89 23.32
C THR A 134 -14.73 4.71 21.87
N VAL A 135 -14.33 5.81 21.23
CA VAL A 135 -13.64 5.79 19.95
C VAL A 135 -12.31 5.11 20.21
N ASP A 136 -12.18 3.84 19.83
CA ASP A 136 -10.89 3.16 19.81
C ASP A 136 -10.10 3.74 18.64
N ASP A 137 -9.46 4.88 18.90
CA ASP A 137 -8.32 5.39 18.14
C ASP A 137 -7.14 4.43 18.37
N GLY A 138 -7.32 3.21 17.87
CA GLY A 138 -6.44 2.09 18.12
C GLY A 138 -5.07 2.36 17.50
N LEU A 139 -4.03 2.27 18.33
CA LEU A 139 -2.63 2.38 17.92
C LEU A 139 -2.32 1.31 16.85
N TRP A 140 -2.31 1.70 15.58
CA TRP A 140 -1.94 0.81 14.48
C TRP A 140 -0.42 0.69 14.40
N MET A 141 0.08 -0.54 14.21
CA MET A 141 1.51 -0.84 14.10
C MET A 141 1.78 -1.50 12.76
N THR A 142 2.77 -0.99 12.03
CA THR A 142 3.23 -1.57 10.75
C THR A 142 4.71 -1.98 10.85
N LEU A 143 5.09 -3.09 10.20
CA LEU A 143 6.45 -3.61 10.17
C LEU A 143 7.03 -3.44 8.76
N LEU A 144 8.11 -2.68 8.64
CA LEU A 144 8.78 -2.39 7.37
C LEU A 144 10.14 -3.09 7.31
N HIS A 145 10.35 -3.91 6.28
CA HIS A 145 11.66 -4.52 6.00
C HIS A 145 12.48 -3.61 5.08
N LEU A 146 13.60 -3.10 5.58
CA LEU A 146 14.52 -2.24 4.82
C LEU A 146 15.75 -3.05 4.39
N ASP A 147 15.78 -3.47 3.12
CA ASP A 147 16.92 -4.21 2.56
C ASP A 147 18.02 -3.25 2.03
N HIS A 148 19.21 -3.79 1.74
CA HIS A 148 20.33 -3.09 1.13
C HIS A 148 20.89 -1.89 1.91
N MET A 149 20.86 -1.94 3.25
CA MET A 149 21.50 -0.94 4.10
C MET A 149 23.04 -0.94 3.96
N ARG A 150 23.57 -0.13 3.05
CA ARG A 150 25.02 -0.02 2.80
C ARG A 150 25.77 0.76 3.89
N ALA A 151 25.08 1.65 4.61
CA ALA A 151 25.67 2.51 5.65
C ALA A 151 24.77 2.67 6.88
N LYS A 152 24.75 1.65 7.75
CA LYS A 152 23.87 1.54 8.93
C LYS A 152 23.65 2.86 9.70
N THR A 153 24.72 3.57 10.04
CA THR A 153 24.64 4.81 10.85
C THR A 153 23.94 5.96 10.12
N LYS A 154 24.11 6.09 8.80
CA LYS A 154 23.43 7.12 8.01
C LYS A 154 21.93 6.80 7.90
N TYR A 155 21.59 5.54 7.64
CA TYR A 155 20.19 5.09 7.53
C TYR A 155 19.43 5.24 8.85
N VAL A 156 20.04 4.85 9.98
CA VAL A 156 19.45 5.06 11.31
C VAL A 156 19.07 6.53 11.52
N LYS A 157 20.00 7.45 11.23
CA LYS A 157 19.74 8.89 11.39
C LYS A 157 18.63 9.40 10.47
N SER A 158 18.58 8.94 9.23
CA SER A 158 17.54 9.33 8.27
C SER A 158 16.16 8.82 8.71
N VAL A 159 16.08 7.55 9.12
CA VAL A 159 14.83 6.95 9.62
C VAL A 159 14.38 7.61 10.92
N GLU A 160 15.32 7.93 11.82
CA GLU A 160 15.04 8.69 13.05
C GLU A 160 14.48 10.07 12.75
N LYS A 161 15.08 10.78 11.79
CA LYS A 161 14.60 12.09 11.35
C LYS A 161 13.18 11.98 10.77
N TRP A 162 12.94 11.06 9.84
CA TRP A 162 11.62 10.89 9.22
C TRP A 162 10.54 10.51 10.23
N ALA A 163 10.85 9.63 11.18
CA ALA A 163 9.91 9.28 12.24
C ALA A 163 9.59 10.48 13.12
N SER A 164 10.57 11.33 13.45
CA SER A 164 10.34 12.58 14.18
C SER A 164 9.46 13.55 13.38
N ASP A 165 9.81 13.78 12.10
CA ASP A 165 9.09 14.70 11.21
C ASP A 165 7.62 14.28 11.03
N LEU A 166 7.37 12.97 10.97
CA LEU A 166 6.04 12.37 10.81
C LEU A 166 5.36 12.03 12.16
N ARG A 167 6.00 12.34 13.29
CA ARG A 167 5.51 12.05 14.66
C ARG A 167 5.16 10.58 14.88
N LEU A 168 5.89 9.67 14.26
CA LEU A 168 5.74 8.22 14.36
C LEU A 168 6.55 7.67 15.55
N THR A 169 5.99 6.69 16.25
CA THR A 169 6.68 5.96 17.31
C THR A 169 7.01 4.55 16.82
N GLY A 170 8.24 4.08 17.02
CA GLY A 170 8.65 2.79 16.46
C GLY A 170 9.95 2.22 17.03
N ARG A 171 10.31 1.03 16.53
CA ARG A 171 11.56 0.34 16.88
C ARG A 171 12.27 -0.11 15.62
N LEU A 172 13.57 0.15 15.53
CA LEU A 172 14.40 -0.33 14.45
C LEU A 172 15.11 -1.63 14.86
N MET A 173 14.89 -2.69 14.10
CA MET A 173 15.52 -4.00 14.30
C MET A 173 16.54 -4.27 13.19
N PHE A 174 17.69 -4.85 13.56
CA PHE A 174 18.70 -5.28 12.60
C PHE A 174 18.84 -6.79 12.65
N MET A 175 18.65 -7.45 11.50
CA MET A 175 18.99 -8.85 11.33
C MET A 175 20.51 -8.99 11.21
N GLY A 176 21.18 -9.38 12.30
CA GLY A 176 22.61 -9.70 12.28
C GLY A 176 22.83 -11.14 11.84
N VAL A 177 23.78 -11.37 10.94
CA VAL A 177 24.40 -12.70 10.80
C VAL A 177 25.19 -12.95 12.09
N PRO A 178 24.98 -14.07 12.78
CA PRO A 178 25.69 -14.34 14.03
C PRO A 178 27.20 -14.49 13.80
N ASP A 179 27.98 -13.69 14.52
CA ASP A 179 29.43 -13.89 14.60
C ASP A 179 29.73 -15.27 15.23
N SER A 180 30.62 -16.02 14.60
CA SER A 180 30.93 -17.41 14.91
C SER A 180 31.77 -17.63 16.18
N SER A 181 31.86 -16.66 17.09
CA SER A 181 32.75 -16.73 18.26
C SER A 181 32.10 -16.57 19.63
N GLU A 182 30.77 -16.50 19.75
CA GLU A 182 30.13 -16.43 21.07
C GLU A 182 29.16 -17.61 21.35
N ASN A 183 29.36 -18.17 22.54
CA ASN A 183 28.76 -19.38 23.11
C ASN A 183 27.29 -19.64 22.75
N LEU A 184 27.02 -20.87 22.33
CA LEU A 184 25.73 -21.41 21.87
C LEU A 184 24.65 -21.59 22.96
N GLN A 185 24.70 -20.84 24.08
CA GLN A 185 23.72 -20.97 25.17
C GLN A 185 22.90 -19.71 25.46
N SER A 186 23.04 -18.64 24.68
CA SER A 186 22.18 -17.46 24.84
C SER A 186 21.99 -16.74 23.52
N ARG A 187 21.06 -17.18 22.67
CA ARG A 187 20.92 -16.59 21.32
C ARG A 187 19.49 -16.29 20.92
N CYS A 188 19.09 -15.06 21.23
CA CYS A 188 18.48 -14.19 20.24
C CYS A 188 19.15 -12.80 20.39
N GLY A 189 20.31 -12.64 19.74
CA GLY A 189 21.10 -11.40 19.75
C GLY A 189 20.46 -10.31 18.88
N LEU A 190 19.22 -9.96 19.20
CA LEU A 190 18.51 -8.86 18.58
C LEU A 190 18.97 -7.56 19.25
N LYS A 191 19.72 -6.74 18.52
CA LYS A 191 20.09 -5.39 18.96
C LYS A 191 19.05 -4.42 18.42
N TRP A 192 18.17 -3.92 19.28
CA TRP A 192 17.14 -2.93 18.94
C TRP A 192 17.48 -1.55 19.54
N LYS A 193 17.03 -0.49 18.87
CA LYS A 193 17.05 0.88 19.39
C LYS A 193 15.61 1.38 19.46
N GLU A 194 15.19 1.86 20.62
CA GLU A 194 13.87 2.44 20.83
C GLU A 194 13.87 3.92 20.44
N MET A 195 12.84 4.34 19.70
CA MET A 195 12.65 5.73 19.30
C MET A 195 11.46 6.27 20.09
N GLN A 196 11.74 7.11 21.08
CA GLN A 196 10.72 7.72 21.93
C GLN A 196 10.32 9.09 21.37
N ARG A 197 9.07 9.48 21.62
CA ARG A 197 8.57 10.83 21.39
C ARG A 197 9.19 11.76 22.44
N GLU A 198 9.84 12.84 22.01
CA GLU A 198 10.20 13.94 22.90
C GLU A 198 8.91 14.72 23.18
N ASN A 199 8.45 14.67 24.44
CA ASN A 199 7.28 15.43 24.87
C ASN A 199 7.73 16.87 25.16
N ASP A 200 7.24 17.82 24.37
CA ASP A 200 7.21 19.25 24.72
C ASP A 200 6.21 19.51 25.86
#